data_AF-A0A1M5TJM2-F1
#
_entry.id   AF-A0A1M5TJM2-F1
#
_cell.length_a   1.000
_cell.length_b   1.000
_cell.length_c   1.000
_cell.angle_alpha   90.00
_cell.angle_beta   90.00
_cell.angle_gamma   90.00
#
_symmetry.space_group_name_H-M   'P 1'
#
loop_
_entity.id
_entity.type
_entity.pdbx_description
1 polymer ?
#
loop_
_entity_poly.entity_id
_entity_poly.type
_entity_poly.pdbx_seq_one_letter_code
_entity_poly.pdbx_strand_id
1 'polypeptide(L)'
;MINEILTLDDVKQFAKELISEGLSFHPDDDFHDYVNLETKEPTYSEEEAGLRNKLMDKCFEICEQEDVDIYTLMMEEFLLETGLNKIIPLPSNE
;
A
#
# COMPACT_ATOMS: atom_id res chain seq x y z
N MET A 1 4.14 0.99 -11.61
CA MET A 1 4.12 2.01 -10.55
C MET A 1 3.33 3.20 -11.04
N ILE A 2 2.16 3.40 -10.44
CA ILE A 2 1.40 4.62 -10.54
C ILE A 2 2.23 5.80 -10.04
N ASN A 3 2.07 6.98 -10.62
CA ASN A 3 2.86 8.17 -10.29
C ASN A 3 2.04 9.30 -9.65
N GLU A 4 0.73 9.12 -9.53
CA GLU A 4 -0.20 10.10 -8.95
C GLU A 4 -1.42 9.37 -8.39
N ILE A 5 -1.95 9.84 -7.27
CA ILE A 5 -3.14 9.29 -6.61
C ILE A 5 -4.21 10.38 -6.61
N LEU A 6 -5.32 10.15 -7.33
CA LEU A 6 -6.42 11.11 -7.47
C LEU A 6 -7.76 10.54 -7.01
N THR A 7 -7.87 9.22 -6.91
CA THR A 7 -9.12 8.51 -6.63
C THR A 7 -8.88 7.30 -5.73
N LEU A 8 -9.95 6.76 -5.12
CA LEU A 8 -9.85 5.51 -4.35
C LEU A 8 -9.38 4.33 -5.20
N ASP A 9 -9.67 4.31 -6.50
CA ASP A 9 -9.17 3.26 -7.39
C ASP A 9 -7.65 3.36 -7.58
N ASP A 10 -7.09 4.58 -7.57
CA ASP A 10 -5.64 4.77 -7.57
C ASP A 10 -5.00 4.29 -6.26
N VAL A 11 -5.66 4.53 -5.11
CA VAL A 11 -5.22 4.01 -3.81
C VAL A 11 -5.15 2.48 -3.82
N LYS A 12 -6.21 1.83 -4.32
CA LYS A 12 -6.24 0.37 -4.48
C LYS A 12 -5.16 -0.11 -5.43
N GLN A 13 -4.96 0.58 -6.55
CA GLN A 13 -3.93 0.23 -7.52
C GLN A 13 -2.53 0.33 -6.92
N PHE A 14 -2.25 1.36 -6.13
CA PHE A 14 -0.97 1.51 -5.45
C PHE A 14 -0.74 0.37 -4.44
N ALA A 15 -1.73 0.04 -3.63
CA ALA A 15 -1.65 -1.10 -2.71
C ALA A 15 -1.31 -2.41 -3.44
N LYS A 16 -1.98 -2.69 -4.57
CA LYS A 16 -1.72 -3.88 -5.41
C LYS A 16 -0.30 -3.92 -5.94
N GLU A 17 0.23 -2.77 -6.38
CA GLU A 17 1.61 -2.70 -6.84
C GLU A 17 2.60 -3.02 -5.72
N LEU A 18 2.42 -2.46 -4.51
CA LEU A 18 3.26 -2.78 -3.35
C LEU A 18 3.18 -4.26 -2.97
N ILE A 19 1.99 -4.87 -3.00
CA ILE A 19 1.79 -6.31 -2.76
C ILE A 19 2.51 -7.14 -3.82
N SER A 20 2.43 -6.73 -5.08
CA SER A 20 3.08 -7.44 -6.19
C SER A 20 4.61 -7.40 -6.14
N GLU A 21 5.18 -6.37 -5.49
CA GLU A 21 6.61 -6.26 -5.17
C GLU A 21 7.03 -7.23 -4.04
N GLY A 22 6.07 -7.93 -3.41
CA GLY A 22 6.31 -8.82 -2.27
C GLY A 22 6.52 -8.06 -0.96
N LEU A 23 6.10 -6.80 -0.90
CA LEU A 23 6.32 -5.94 0.24
C LEU A 23 5.33 -6.26 1.38
N SER A 24 5.86 -6.48 2.58
CA SER A 24 5.06 -6.51 3.81
C SER A 24 4.91 -5.08 4.33
N PHE A 25 4.11 -4.27 3.66
CA PHE A 25 4.05 -2.83 3.95
C PHE A 25 3.02 -2.49 5.03
N HIS A 26 3.26 -1.36 5.70
CA HIS A 26 2.29 -0.68 6.55
C HIS A 26 2.13 0.77 6.09
N PRO A 27 0.90 1.34 6.03
CA PRO A 27 0.69 2.71 5.55
C PRO A 27 1.46 3.79 6.32
N ASP A 28 1.73 3.57 7.60
CA ASP A 28 2.45 4.54 8.45
C ASP A 28 3.99 4.42 8.37
N ASP A 29 4.52 3.38 7.72
CA ASP A 29 5.96 3.13 7.69
C ASP A 29 6.65 4.00 6.62
N ASP A 30 7.85 4.51 6.94
CA ASP A 30 8.68 5.23 5.98
C ASP A 30 9.32 4.24 4.98
N PHE A 31 9.11 4.45 3.68
CA PHE A 31 9.68 3.59 2.64
C PHE A 31 11.24 3.59 2.61
N HIS A 32 11.92 4.54 3.26
CA HIS A 32 13.38 4.52 3.42
C HIS A 32 13.85 3.46 4.43
N ASP A 33 12.98 3.02 5.34
CA ASP A 33 13.32 2.03 6.36
C ASP A 33 13.25 0.58 5.84
N TYR A 34 12.76 0.39 4.60
CA TYR A 34 12.62 -0.94 4.01
C TYR A 34 13.97 -1.46 3.52
N VAL A 35 14.32 -2.65 4.01
CA VAL A 35 15.57 -3.34 3.66
C VAL A 35 15.25 -4.65 2.97
N ASN A 36 15.90 -4.90 1.84
CA ASN A 36 15.80 -6.18 1.16
C ASN A 36 16.50 -7.27 1.98
N LEU A 37 15.76 -8.30 2.36
CA LEU A 37 16.26 -9.33 3.28
C LEU A 37 17.38 -10.20 2.68
N GLU A 38 17.48 -10.30 1.36
CA GLU A 38 18.51 -11.08 0.68
C GLU A 38 19.81 -10.28 0.51
N THR A 39 19.70 -9.05 -0.01
CA THR A 39 20.87 -8.22 -0.33
C THR A 39 21.38 -7.43 0.88
N LYS A 40 20.53 -7.21 1.89
CA LYS A 40 20.78 -6.33 3.05
C LYS A 40 20.95 -4.85 2.69
N GLU A 41 20.59 -4.48 1.47
CA GLU A 41 20.58 -3.10 1.00
C GLU A 41 19.17 -2.51 1.11
N PRO A 42 19.02 -1.17 1.06
CA PRO A 42 17.71 -0.53 0.93
C PRO A 42 16.89 -1.17 -0.20
N THR A 43 15.60 -1.42 0.05
CA THR A 43 14.68 -1.96 -0.96
C THR A 43 14.51 -0.99 -2.13
N TYR A 44 14.53 0.31 -1.82
CA TYR A 44 14.34 1.40 -2.77
C TYR A 44 15.54 2.34 -2.74
N SER A 45 15.81 2.99 -3.87
CA SER A 45 16.65 4.19 -3.85
C SER A 45 15.97 5.34 -3.10
N GLU A 46 16.75 6.34 -2.69
CA GLU A 46 16.25 7.55 -2.02
C GLU A 46 15.09 8.23 -2.79
N GLU A 47 15.21 8.30 -4.12
CA GLU A 47 14.18 8.89 -4.98
C GLU A 47 12.91 8.05 -5.01
N GLU A 48 13.06 6.72 -5.11
CA GLU A 48 11.95 5.76 -5.14
C GLU A 48 11.20 5.68 -3.81
N ALA A 49 11.91 5.71 -2.68
CA ALA A 49 11.31 5.76 -1.35
C ALA A 49 10.58 7.09 -1.13
N GLY A 50 11.22 8.22 -1.50
CA GLY A 50 10.60 9.54 -1.43
C GLY A 50 9.36 9.68 -2.31
N LEU A 51 9.33 9.03 -3.49
CA LEU A 51 8.13 8.98 -4.33
C LEU A 51 7.01 8.17 -3.66
N ARG A 52 7.32 6.98 -3.13
CA ARG A 52 6.32 6.12 -2.47
C ARG A 52 5.74 6.75 -1.21
N ASN A 53 6.56 7.42 -0.38
CA ASN A 53 6.07 8.19 0.76
C ASN A 53 5.06 9.25 0.31
N LYS A 54 5.37 10.03 -0.74
CA LYS A 54 4.43 11.03 -1.28
C LYS A 54 3.14 10.41 -1.82
N LEU A 55 3.22 9.25 -2.47
CA LEU A 55 2.03 8.53 -2.96
C LEU A 55 1.19 8.02 -1.79
N MET A 56 1.82 7.51 -0.72
CA MET A 56 1.14 7.07 0.49
C MET A 56 0.46 8.25 1.21
N ASP A 57 1.12 9.39 1.34
CA ASP A 57 0.51 10.63 1.87
C ASP A 57 -0.75 11.01 1.08
N LYS A 58 -0.70 10.90 -0.26
CA LYS A 58 -1.89 11.14 -1.10
C LYS A 58 -2.97 10.08 -0.92
N CYS A 59 -2.61 8.84 -0.62
CA CYS A 59 -3.61 7.83 -0.27
C CYS A 59 -4.37 8.22 1.00
N PHE A 60 -3.68 8.71 2.04
CA PHE A 60 -4.33 9.23 3.24
C PHE A 60 -5.27 10.40 2.92
N GLU A 61 -4.81 11.38 2.13
CA GLU A 61 -5.64 12.53 1.74
C GLU A 61 -6.93 12.11 1.02
N ILE A 62 -6.83 11.20 0.04
CA ILE A 62 -7.99 10.72 -0.73
C ILE A 62 -8.93 9.88 0.14
N CYS A 63 -8.38 8.99 0.98
CA CYS A 63 -9.19 8.18 1.89
C CYS A 63 -9.95 9.05 2.92
N GLU A 64 -9.30 10.06 3.49
CA GLU A 64 -9.95 11.01 4.41
C GLU A 64 -11.07 11.81 3.72
N GLN A 65 -10.85 12.27 2.47
CA GLN A 65 -11.85 13.01 1.70
C GLN A 65 -13.11 12.19 1.39
N GLU A 66 -12.94 10.90 1.16
CA GLU A 66 -14.03 9.98 0.79
C GLU A 66 -14.64 9.25 2.01
N ASP A 67 -14.23 9.59 3.24
CA ASP A 67 -14.66 8.95 4.50
C ASP A 67 -14.40 7.43 4.51
N VAL A 68 -13.23 7.02 3.98
CA VAL A 68 -12.79 5.62 3.90
C VAL A 68 -11.59 5.41 4.80
N ASP A 69 -11.61 4.36 5.61
CA ASP A 69 -10.45 3.94 6.38
C ASP A 69 -9.40 3.27 5.48
N ILE A 70 -8.25 3.92 5.32
CA ILE A 70 -7.12 3.45 4.51
C ILE A 70 -6.61 2.08 4.95
N TYR A 71 -6.58 1.80 6.26
CA TYR A 71 -6.05 0.53 6.77
C TYR A 71 -6.97 -0.63 6.37
N THR A 72 -8.26 -0.44 6.55
CA THR A 72 -9.31 -1.37 6.09
C THR A 72 -9.22 -1.58 4.58
N LEU A 73 -9.13 -0.49 3.81
CA LEU A 73 -9.08 -0.55 2.35
C LEU A 73 -7.87 -1.34 1.83
N MET A 74 -6.67 -1.00 2.30
CA MET A 74 -5.44 -1.66 1.84
C MET A 74 -5.33 -3.10 2.36
N MET A 75 -5.85 -3.40 3.56
CA MET A 75 -5.95 -4.77 4.06
C MET A 75 -6.88 -5.61 3.19
N GLU A 76 -8.01 -5.06 2.75
CA GLU A 76 -8.92 -5.76 1.85
C GLU A 76 -8.23 -6.13 0.53
N GLU A 77 -7.51 -5.20 -0.08
CA GLU A 77 -6.72 -5.47 -1.29
C GLU A 77 -5.64 -6.54 -1.02
N PHE A 78 -4.95 -6.49 0.12
CA PHE A 78 -4.00 -7.54 0.51
C PHE A 78 -4.66 -8.92 0.59
N LEU A 79 -5.81 -9.04 1.23
CA LEU A 79 -6.52 -10.31 1.35
C LEU A 79 -7.01 -10.84 -0.01
N LEU A 80 -7.43 -9.95 -0.90
CA LEU A 80 -7.85 -10.28 -2.25
C LEU A 80 -6.68 -10.76 -3.12
N GLU A 81 -5.61 -9.98 -3.20
CA GLU A 81 -4.45 -10.27 -4.05
C GLU A 81 -3.67 -11.52 -3.60
N THR A 82 -3.61 -11.78 -2.30
CA THR A 82 -2.97 -12.98 -1.75
C THR A 82 -3.87 -14.22 -1.76
N GLY A 83 -5.17 -14.05 -2.00
CA GLY A 83 -6.17 -15.11 -1.90
C GLY A 83 -6.48 -15.56 -0.47
N LEU A 84 -5.99 -14.83 0.55
CA LEU A 84 -6.29 -15.07 1.96
C LEU A 84 -7.76 -14.78 2.30
N ASN A 85 -8.46 -14.01 1.47
CA ASN A 85 -9.89 -13.77 1.56
C ASN A 85 -10.76 -15.06 1.58
N LYS A 86 -10.21 -16.21 1.15
CA LYS A 86 -10.88 -17.51 1.22
C LYS A 86 -10.93 -18.09 2.64
N ILE A 87 -10.14 -17.53 3.56
CA ILE A 87 -9.95 -18.03 4.92
C ILE A 87 -10.28 -16.91 5.93
N ILE A 88 -9.85 -15.68 5.64
CA ILE A 88 -10.09 -14.48 6.43
C ILE A 88 -11.22 -13.69 5.76
N PRO A 89 -12.33 -13.36 6.45
CA PRO A 89 -13.38 -12.53 5.86
C PRO A 89 -12.84 -11.14 5.49
N LEU A 90 -13.33 -10.59 4.38
CA LEU A 90 -13.01 -9.19 4.03
C LEU A 90 -13.60 -8.23 5.08
N PRO A 91 -12.89 -7.14 5.41
CA PRO A 91 -13.41 -6.11 6.30
C PRO A 91 -14.76 -5.53 5.85
N SER A 92 -14.98 -5.40 4.54
CA SER A 92 -16.26 -4.97 3.97
C SER A 92 -17.45 -5.92 4.20
N ASN A 93 -17.21 -7.13 4.73
CA ASN A 93 -18.27 -8.09 5.06
C ASN A 93 -18.79 -7.97 6.50
N GLU A 94 -18.21 -7.11 7.34
CA GLU A 94 -18.58 -6.93 8.75
C GLU A 94 -19.64 -5.84 8.99
#